data_AF-A0A855SG19-F1
#
_entry.id   AF-A0A855SG19-F1
#
_cell.length_a   1.000
_cell.length_b   1.000
_cell.length_c   1.000
_cell.angle_alpha   90.00
_cell.angle_beta   90.00
_cell.angle_gamma   90.00
#
_symmetry.space_group_name_H-M   'P 1'
#
loop_
_entity.id
_entity.type
_entity.pdbx_description
1 polymer ?
#
loop_
_entity_poly.entity_id
_entity_poly.type
_entity_poly.pdbx_seq_one_letter_code
_entity_poly.pdbx_strand_id
1 'polypeptide(L)' 'MQNLYYELMEDNSGFAFIAGEPEYFRSLVELHQIGSEFYPDGYSLYQVTADNWQQLYDKGVFDNEEQ' A
#
# COMPACT_ATOMS: atom_id res chain seq x y z
N MET A 1 0.89 6.91 13.05
CA MET A 1 0.68 7.07 11.60
C MET A 1 1.29 5.88 10.91
N GLN A 2 0.50 5.18 10.10
CA GLN A 2 0.92 4.00 9.36
C GLN A 2 1.26 4.36 7.91
N ASN A 3 2.05 3.53 7.23
CA ASN A 3 2.32 3.70 5.80
C ASN A 3 1.40 2.76 5.01
N LEU A 4 0.61 3.33 4.11
CA LEU A 4 -0.10 2.57 3.10
C LEU A 4 0.81 2.48 1.87
N TYR A 5 1.42 1.32 1.69
CA TYR A 5 2.25 1.03 0.53
C TYR A 5 1.36 0.73 -0.67
N TYR A 6 1.65 1.32 -1.82
CA TYR A 6 0.85 1.10 -3.02
C TYR A 6 1.70 1.12 -4.29
N GLU A 7 1.37 0.28 -5.25
CA GLU A 7 1.86 0.36 -6.62
C GLU A 7 0.81 1.05 -7.49
N LEU A 8 1.24 1.91 -8.41
CA LEU A 8 0.36 2.68 -9.30
C LEU A 8 0.69 2.40 -10.76
N MET A 9 -0.35 2.13 -11.55
CA MET A 9 -0.27 1.95 -12.99
C MET A 9 -0.53 3.28 -13.73
N GLU A 10 -0.23 3.31 -15.04
CA GLU A 10 -0.36 4.53 -15.86
C GLU A 10 -1.80 5.09 -15.93
N ASP A 11 -2.82 4.25 -15.69
CA ASP A 11 -4.23 4.62 -15.71
C ASP A 11 -4.77 5.09 -14.34
N ASN A 12 -3.90 5.22 -13.34
CA ASN A 12 -4.21 5.50 -11.93
C ASN A 12 -4.95 4.37 -11.17
N SER A 13 -5.06 3.18 -11.76
CA SER A 13 -5.37 1.96 -11.01
C SER A 13 -4.10 1.42 -10.34
N GLY A 14 -4.24 0.46 -9.44
CA GLY A 14 -3.09 -0.09 -8.74
C GLY A 14 -3.45 -1.09 -7.67
N PHE A 15 -2.45 -1.40 -6.85
CA PHE A 15 -2.59 -2.30 -5.71
C PHE A 15 -2.05 -1.61 -4.45
N ALA A 16 -2.84 -1.63 -3.38
CA ALA A 16 -2.44 -1.28 -2.04
C ALA A 16 -1.98 -2.55 -1.31
N PHE A 17 -0.91 -2.49 -0.52
CA PHE A 17 -0.47 -3.60 0.31
C PHE A 17 -0.93 -3.39 1.74
N ILE A 18 -1.83 -4.26 2.22
CA ILE A 18 -2.52 -4.12 3.49
C ILE A 18 -2.50 -5.48 4.20
N ALA A 19 -1.92 -5.51 5.40
CA ALA A 19 -1.77 -6.75 6.16
C ALA A 19 -1.23 -7.89 5.27
N GLY A 20 -0.10 -7.65 4.60
CA GLY A 20 0.55 -8.61 3.71
C GLY A 20 -0.19 -8.97 2.41
N GLU A 21 -1.43 -8.50 2.21
CA GLU A 21 -2.24 -8.83 1.04
C GLU A 21 -2.36 -7.63 0.08
N PRO A 22 -2.29 -7.87 -1.25
CA PRO A 22 -2.53 -6.84 -2.24
C PRO A 22 -4.04 -6.62 -2.47
N GLU A 23 -4.50 -5.39 -2.30
CA GLU A 23 -5.87 -4.96 -2.55
C GLU A 23 -5.93 -4.02 -3.75
N TYR A 24 -6.74 -4.38 -4.75
CA TYR A 24 -6.85 -3.62 -5.99
C TYR A 24 -7.71 -2.36 -5.82
N PHE A 25 -7.28 -1.25 -6.44
CA PHE A 25 -8.07 -0.03 -6.55
C PHE A 25 -8.09 0.48 -8.00
N ARG A 26 -9.19 1.12 -8.40
CA ARG A 26 -9.40 1.66 -9.76
C ARG A 26 -9.02 3.13 -9.88
N SER A 27 -8.84 3.82 -8.76
CA SER A 27 -8.49 5.23 -8.71
C SER A 27 -7.85 5.61 -7.38
N LEU A 28 -7.16 6.76 -7.35
CA LEU A 28 -6.63 7.32 -6.11
C LEU A 28 -7.71 7.61 -5.05
N VAL A 29 -8.96 7.87 -5.47
CA VAL A 29 -10.09 8.05 -4.54
C VAL A 29 -10.39 6.76 -3.79
N GLU A 30 -10.38 5.63 -4.50
CA GLU A 30 -10.60 4.30 -3.92
C GLU A 30 -9.43 3.89 -3.02
N LEU A 31 -8.18 4.18 -3.43
CA LEU A 31 -7.00 4.03 -2.56
C LEU A 31 -7.17 4.78 -1.23
N HIS A 32 -7.67 6.01 -1.27
CA HIS A 32 -7.91 6.80 -0.06
C HIS A 32 -9.05 6.26 0.81
N GLN A 33 -10.08 5.67 0.20
CA GLN A 33 -11.17 4.99 0.91
C GLN A 33 -10.64 3.78 1.66
N ILE A 34 -9.89 2.92 0.96
CA ILE A 34 -9.22 1.75 1.53
C ILE A 34 -8.32 2.19 2.69
N GLY A 35 -7.43 3.17 2.50
CA GLY A 35 -6.55 3.64 3.56
C GLY A 35 -7.29 4.16 4.80
N SER A 36 -8.43 4.82 4.60
CA SER A 36 -9.25 5.33 5.72
C SER A 36 -9.98 4.22 6.47
N GLU A 37 -10.32 3.12 5.78
CA GLU A 37 -10.97 1.95 6.36
C GLU A 37 -9.99 1.15 7.24
N PHE A 38 -8.78 0.88 6.74
CA PHE A 38 -7.78 0.08 7.44
C PHE A 38 -6.92 0.87 8.45
N TYR A 39 -6.75 2.17 8.21
CA TYR A 39 -5.92 3.05 9.06
C TYR A 39 -6.69 4.29 9.52
N PRO A 40 -7.73 4.14 10.37
CA PRO A 40 -8.60 5.24 10.80
C PRO A 40 -7.88 6.32 11.61
N ASP A 41 -6.76 5.97 12.28
CA ASP A 41 -5.91 6.91 13.01
C ASP A 41 -4.98 7.76 12.10
N GLY A 42 -5.07 7.54 10.79
CA GLY A 42 -4.32 8.26 9.77
C GLY A 42 -3.12 7.50 9.21
N TYR A 43 -2.90 7.70 7.91
CA TYR A 43 -1.87 7.04 7.13
C TYR A 43 -1.12 8.03 6.22
N SER A 44 0.04 7.62 5.76
CA SER A 44 0.79 8.26 4.67
C SER A 44 0.89 7.30 3.49
N LEU A 45 0.73 7.82 2.28
CA LEU A 45 0.90 7.04 1.06
C LEU A 45 2.39 6.88 0.77
N TYR A 46 2.82 5.64 0.51
CA TYR A 46 4.18 5.34 0.08
C TYR A 46 4.15 4.54 -1.21
N GLN A 47 4.62 5.16 -2.31
CA GLN A 47 4.61 4.50 -3.60
C GLN A 47 5.71 3.44 -3.70
N VAL A 48 5.31 2.22 -4.01
CA VAL A 48 6.18 1.11 -4.39
C VAL A 48 6.51 1.24 -5.86
N THR A 49 7.80 1.23 -6.18
CA THR A 49 8.34 1.26 -7.54
C THR A 49 9.39 0.16 -7.69
N ALA A 50 9.76 -0.17 -8.93
CA ALA A 50 10.83 -1.14 -9.19
C ALA A 50 12.15 -0.78 -8.47
N ASP A 51 12.42 0.51 -8.26
CA ASP A 51 13.64 0.99 -7.60
C ASP A 51 13.68 0.75 -6.09
N ASN A 52 12.52 0.74 -5.42
CA ASN A 52 12.42 0.60 -3.96
C ASN A 52 11.86 -0.75 -3.51
N TRP A 53 11.32 -1.56 -4.44
CA TRP A 53 10.68 -2.83 -4.14
C TRP A 53 11.58 -3.78 -3.33
N GLN A 54 12.82 -4.00 -3.76
CA GLN A 54 13.75 -4.89 -3.07
C GLN A 54 14.03 -4.42 -1.64
N GLN A 55 14.22 -3.11 -1.44
CA GLN A 55 14.48 -2.54 -0.12
C GLN A 55 13.27 -2.69 0.81
N LEU A 56 12.05 -2.57 0.28
CA LEU A 56 10.81 -2.74 1.05
C LEU A 56 10.60 -4.21 1.41
N TYR A 57 10.88 -5.12 0.48
CA TYR A 57 10.85 -6.56 0.70
C TYR A 57 11.84 -6.98 1.80
N ASP A 58 13.09 -6.53 1.73
CA ASP A 58 14.12 -6.83 2.73
C ASP A 58 13.78 -6.28 4.13
N LYS A 59 12.85 -5.32 4.22
CA LYS A 59 12.34 -4.74 5.47
C LYS A 59 11.09 -5.46 6.01
N GLY A 60 10.58 -6.47 5.31
CA GLY A 60 9.36 -7.19 5.68
C GLY A 60 8.08 -6.37 5.56
N VAL A 61 8.04 -5.37 4.66
CA VAL A 61 6.86 -4.53 4.45
C VAL A 61 5.64 -5.32 3.96
N PHE A 62 5.91 -6.40 3.21
CA PHE A 62 4.89 -7.26 2.62
C PHE A 62 4.68 -8.54 3.43
N ASP A 63 5.41 -8.72 4.54
CA ASP A 63 5.30 -9.93 5.34
C ASP A 63 4.01 -9.88 6.15
N ASN A 64 3.23 -10.96 6.04
CA ASN A 64 1.97 -11.14 6.75
C ASN A 64 2.22 -11.74 8.16
N GLU A 65 3.32 -11.38 8.80
CA GLU A 65 3.63 -11.85 10.14
C GLU A 65 2.80 -11.02 11.13
N GLU A 66 1.69 -11.61 11.58
CA GLU A 66 1.02 -11.25 12.82
C GLU A 66 2.09 -10.94 13.89
N GLN A 67 2.18 -9.68 14.34
CA GLN A 67 2.90 -9.34 15.56
C GLN A 67 2.09 -9.72 16.80
#